data_AF-A0A1I6D9B2-F1
#
_entry.id   AF-A0A1I6D9B2-F1
#
_cell.length_a   1.000
_cell.length_b   1.000
_cell.length_c   1.000
_cell.angle_alpha   90.00
_cell.angle_beta   90.00
_cell.angle_gamma   90.00
#
_symmetry.space_group_name_H-M   'P 1'
#
loop_
_entity.id
_entity.type
_entity.pdbx_description
1 polymer ?
#
loop_
_entity_poly.entity_id
_entity_poly.type
_entity_poly.pdbx_seq_one_letter_code
_entity_poly.pdbx_strand_id
1 'polypeptide(L)'
;MVGGIGATTAVLRRYAALVEEQAGLPTRVIASDYGLHTLPAGTSAVLLVRATPEREQKARDSIVGIPVLTDQDTTAIALTAALLTSLSRAGRTPQTSRVVVAGAGTMPLLNPVLLTAGIRDITTWNPADALAFPLRRIAANADAVINLVGGGGRFAWPRHAAPAVIVPDPARDPTLALPGLLHALTQHPHARLTPDVQHACAVALSAATPPGEQLPRRADDTLTRQVAEFATDALHRGAAR
;
A
#
# COMPACT_ATOMS: atom_id res chain seq x y z
N MET A 1 13.44 -14.37 -24.31
CA MET A 1 12.20 -13.57 -24.24
C MET A 1 12.58 -12.14 -23.85
N VAL A 2 12.92 -11.30 -24.83
CA VAL A 2 13.46 -9.95 -24.64
C VAL A 2 12.29 -8.96 -24.67
N GLY A 3 11.60 -8.83 -23.53
CA GLY A 3 10.48 -7.88 -23.35
C GLY A 3 10.42 -7.24 -21.96
N GLY A 4 11.30 -7.65 -21.03
CA GLY A 4 11.21 -7.29 -19.61
C GLY A 4 11.77 -5.90 -19.24
N ILE A 5 12.85 -5.45 -19.90
CA ILE A 5 13.56 -4.22 -19.48
C ILE A 5 12.81 -2.95 -19.92
N GLY A 6 12.27 -2.93 -21.14
CA GLY A 6 11.52 -1.78 -21.66
C GLY A 6 10.22 -1.50 -20.90
N ALA A 7 9.44 -2.55 -20.59
CA ALA A 7 8.21 -2.43 -19.82
C ALA A 7 8.47 -2.00 -18.37
N THR A 8 9.53 -2.52 -17.74
CA THR A 8 9.94 -2.14 -16.38
C THR A 8 10.39 -0.68 -16.33
N THR A 9 11.15 -0.23 -17.33
CA THR A 9 11.62 1.16 -17.42
C THR A 9 10.45 2.14 -17.61
N ALA A 10 9.43 1.79 -18.40
CA ALA A 10 8.25 2.62 -18.58
C ALA A 10 7.45 2.81 -17.28
N VAL A 11 7.31 1.73 -16.50
CA VAL A 11 6.67 1.80 -15.17
C VAL A 11 7.49 2.69 -14.24
N LEU A 12 8.80 2.48 -14.13
CA LEU A 12 9.66 3.32 -13.29
C LEU A 12 9.59 4.81 -13.66
N ARG A 13 9.55 5.13 -14.97
CA ARG A 13 9.40 6.52 -15.43
C ARG A 13 8.06 7.12 -15.06
N ARG A 14 6.97 6.33 -15.07
CA ARG A 14 5.65 6.79 -14.62
C ARG A 14 5.66 7.16 -13.13
N TYR A 15 6.30 6.34 -12.31
CA TYR A 15 6.48 6.65 -10.89
C TYR A 15 7.33 7.91 -10.68
N ALA A 16 8.45 8.04 -11.40
CA ALA A 16 9.32 9.21 -11.31
C ALA A 16 8.59 10.51 -11.71
N ALA A 17 7.89 10.50 -12.84
CA ALA A 17 7.13 11.66 -13.31
C ALA A 17 6.07 12.10 -12.30
N LEU A 18 5.35 11.14 -11.70
CA LEU A 18 4.36 11.44 -10.67
C LEU A 18 5.00 12.08 -9.43
N VAL A 19 6.12 11.54 -8.96
CA VAL A 19 6.83 12.06 -7.77
C VAL A 19 7.37 13.46 -8.03
N GLU A 20 7.94 13.69 -9.21
CA GLU A 20 8.42 15.02 -9.61
C GLU A 20 7.27 16.03 -9.73
N GLU A 21 6.16 15.64 -10.36
CA GLU A 21 5.00 16.52 -10.57
C GLU A 21 4.27 16.85 -9.27
N GLN A 22 4.05 15.85 -8.41
CA GLN A 22 3.17 15.98 -7.24
C GLN A 22 3.90 16.29 -5.94
N ALA A 23 5.13 15.79 -5.76
CA ALA A 23 5.93 16.05 -4.56
C ALA A 23 7.06 17.07 -4.78
N GLY A 24 7.33 17.48 -6.03
CA GLY A 24 8.44 18.38 -6.36
C GLY A 24 9.82 17.78 -6.08
N LEU A 25 9.91 16.44 -5.98
CA LEU A 25 11.13 15.74 -5.60
C LEU A 25 11.91 15.30 -6.86
N PRO A 26 13.18 15.72 -7.03
CA PRO A 26 14.01 15.26 -8.15
C PRO A 26 14.17 13.74 -8.10
N THR A 27 13.77 13.04 -9.16
CA THR A 27 13.74 11.58 -9.14
C THR A 27 14.67 10.98 -10.18
N ARG A 28 15.55 10.07 -9.75
CA ARG A 28 16.44 9.34 -10.65
C ARG A 28 15.98 7.89 -10.79
N VAL A 29 15.66 7.49 -12.00
CA VAL A 29 15.34 6.08 -12.32
C VAL A 29 16.64 5.29 -12.46
N ILE A 30 16.76 4.22 -11.69
CA ILE A 30 17.87 3.27 -11.77
C ILE A 30 17.28 1.89 -12.04
N ALA A 31 17.51 1.35 -13.24
CA ALA A 31 17.27 -0.05 -13.52
C ALA A 31 18.53 -0.83 -13.10
N SER A 32 18.45 -1.62 -12.04
CA SER A 32 19.57 -2.45 -11.57
C SER A 32 19.14 -3.91 -11.50
N ASP A 33 19.87 -4.78 -12.20
CA ASP A 33 19.73 -6.22 -12.10
C ASP A 33 20.56 -6.80 -10.93
N TYR A 34 21.59 -6.06 -10.47
CA TYR A 34 22.59 -6.54 -9.52
C TYR A 34 23.04 -5.42 -8.56
N GLY A 35 22.19 -5.12 -7.58
CA GLY A 35 22.58 -4.49 -6.32
C GLY A 35 22.43 -2.96 -6.25
N LEU A 36 22.08 -2.48 -5.05
CA LEU A 36 21.97 -1.06 -4.68
C LEU A 36 23.24 -0.57 -3.96
N HIS A 37 24.39 -1.21 -4.23
CA HIS A 37 25.63 -1.07 -3.47
C HIS A 37 26.24 0.34 -3.53
N THR A 38 25.83 1.16 -4.50
CA THR A 38 26.26 2.56 -4.60
C THR A 38 25.07 3.42 -5.02
N LEU A 39 24.38 3.98 -4.04
CA LEU A 39 23.37 5.00 -4.30
C LEU A 39 24.07 6.32 -4.69
N PRO A 40 23.49 7.11 -5.62
CA PRO A 40 24.00 8.45 -5.90
C PRO A 40 24.08 9.30 -4.62
N ALA A 41 25.13 10.11 -4.51
CA ALA A 41 25.26 11.06 -3.40
C ALA A 41 24.03 11.98 -3.34
N GLY A 42 23.52 12.26 -2.13
CA GLY A 42 22.33 13.06 -1.91
C GLY A 42 20.99 12.30 -2.01
N THR A 43 21.01 10.97 -2.20
CA THR A 43 19.78 10.15 -2.15
C THR A 43 19.15 10.21 -0.76
N SER A 44 17.93 10.74 -0.67
CA SER A 44 17.21 10.95 0.60
C SER A 44 16.11 9.92 0.86
N ALA A 45 15.67 9.18 -0.16
CA ALA A 45 14.75 8.05 -0.05
C ALA A 45 14.91 7.12 -1.27
N VAL A 46 14.52 5.85 -1.12
CA VAL A 46 14.56 4.85 -2.20
C VAL A 46 13.19 4.17 -2.33
N LEU A 47 12.61 4.23 -3.54
CA LEU A 47 11.43 3.46 -3.92
C LEU A 47 11.86 2.23 -4.74
N LEU A 48 11.48 1.04 -4.29
CA LEU A 48 11.60 -0.21 -5.03
C LEU A 48 10.26 -0.54 -5.69
N VAL A 49 10.25 -0.65 -7.01
CA VAL A 49 9.04 -0.97 -7.78
C VAL A 49 9.18 -2.37 -8.36
N ARG A 50 8.18 -3.23 -8.15
CA ARG A 50 8.16 -4.63 -8.63
C ARG A 50 9.39 -5.44 -8.22
N ALA A 51 9.90 -5.19 -7.02
CA ALA A 51 10.98 -6.00 -6.46
C ALA A 51 10.43 -7.33 -5.95
N THR A 52 11.26 -8.38 -5.98
CA THR A 52 10.89 -9.65 -5.32
C THR A 52 11.11 -9.49 -3.81
N PRO A 53 10.41 -10.25 -2.94
CA PRO A 53 10.58 -10.15 -1.50
C PRO A 53 12.05 -10.27 -1.04
N GLU A 54 12.83 -11.15 -1.68
CA GLU A 54 14.25 -11.33 -1.37
C GLU A 54 15.07 -10.09 -1.71
N ARG A 55 14.74 -9.41 -2.81
CA ARG A 55 15.40 -8.16 -3.24
C ARG A 55 15.01 -6.99 -2.35
N GLU A 56 13.74 -6.90 -1.95
CA GLU A 56 13.27 -5.89 -1.00
C GLU A 56 13.98 -6.02 0.33
N GLN A 57 14.06 -7.24 0.87
CA GLN A 57 14.75 -7.49 2.13
C GLN A 57 16.24 -7.15 2.02
N LYS A 58 16.93 -7.66 0.98
CA LYS A 58 18.33 -7.33 0.74
C LYS A 58 18.58 -5.83 0.62
N ALA A 59 17.69 -5.10 -0.06
CA ALA A 59 17.78 -3.66 -0.19
C ALA A 59 17.65 -2.96 1.18
N ARG A 60 16.63 -3.32 1.97
CA ARG A 60 16.41 -2.80 3.33
C ARG A 60 17.59 -3.07 4.26
N ASP A 61 18.24 -4.23 4.12
CA ASP A 61 19.42 -4.59 4.93
C ASP A 61 20.69 -3.85 4.47
N SER A 62 20.83 -3.59 3.16
CA SER A 62 22.03 -2.95 2.58
C SER A 62 22.02 -1.42 2.64
N ILE A 63 20.84 -0.79 2.61
CA ILE A 63 20.70 0.67 2.57
C ILE A 63 20.50 1.17 4.01
N VAL A 64 21.56 1.76 4.56
CA VAL A 64 21.55 2.26 5.94
C VAL A 64 21.26 3.76 5.95
N GLY A 65 20.33 4.16 6.81
CA GLY A 65 20.03 5.57 7.09
C GLY A 65 19.20 6.30 6.03
N ILE A 66 18.84 5.63 4.94
CA ILE A 66 17.94 6.15 3.92
C ILE A 66 16.64 5.34 3.98
N PRO A 67 15.47 5.98 4.09
CA PRO A 67 14.20 5.28 4.03
C PRO A 67 14.04 4.49 2.73
N VAL A 68 13.72 3.20 2.85
CA VAL A 68 13.43 2.30 1.73
C VAL A 68 11.96 1.92 1.78
N LEU A 69 11.25 2.15 0.68
CA LEU A 69 9.84 1.86 0.52
C LEU A 69 9.59 1.07 -0.77
N THR A 70 8.51 0.30 -0.81
CA THR A 70 8.14 -0.54 -1.94
C THR A 70 6.76 -0.18 -2.48
N ASP A 71 6.45 -0.57 -3.71
CA ASP A 71 5.09 -0.45 -4.24
C ASP A 71 4.07 -1.29 -3.45
N GLN A 72 4.50 -2.38 -2.79
CA GLN A 72 3.67 -3.15 -1.86
C GLN A 72 3.34 -2.34 -0.59
N ASP A 73 4.29 -1.56 -0.08
CA ASP A 73 4.06 -0.71 1.09
C ASP A 73 2.94 0.32 0.82
N THR A 74 2.96 0.97 -0.35
CA THR A 74 1.93 1.95 -0.73
C THR A 74 0.62 1.29 -1.17
N THR A 75 0.67 0.07 -1.73
CA THR A 75 -0.53 -0.71 -2.00
C THR A 75 -1.24 -1.09 -0.70
N ALA A 76 -0.52 -1.50 0.34
CA ALA A 76 -1.13 -1.83 1.63
C ALA A 76 -1.79 -0.60 2.29
N ILE A 77 -1.20 0.59 2.13
CA ILE A 77 -1.83 1.85 2.54
C ILE A 77 -3.17 2.04 1.82
N ALA A 78 -3.19 1.90 0.49
CA ALA A 78 -4.41 2.05 -0.30
C ALA A 78 -5.47 1.00 0.03
N LEU A 79 -5.10 -0.27 0.21
CA LEU A 79 -6.03 -1.33 0.59
C LEU A 79 -6.63 -1.10 1.99
N THR A 80 -5.80 -0.64 2.93
CA THR A 80 -6.25 -0.27 4.27
C THR A 80 -7.21 0.92 4.21
N ALA A 81 -6.90 1.94 3.41
CA ALA A 81 -7.79 3.08 3.22
C ALA A 81 -9.14 2.69 2.59
N ALA A 82 -9.12 1.82 1.57
CA ALA A 82 -10.33 1.29 0.95
C ALA A 82 -11.21 0.53 1.95
N LEU A 83 -10.57 -0.22 2.86
CA LEU A 83 -11.26 -0.90 3.95
C LEU A 83 -11.88 0.10 4.92
N LEU A 84 -11.10 1.06 5.43
CA LEU A 84 -11.60 2.08 6.37
C LEU A 84 -12.78 2.85 5.77
N THR A 85 -12.68 3.27 4.50
CA THR A 85 -13.76 3.92 3.77
C THR A 85 -15.00 3.02 3.66
N SER A 86 -14.82 1.74 3.32
CA SER A 86 -15.93 0.80 3.17
C SER A 86 -16.65 0.53 4.49
N LEU A 87 -15.90 0.35 5.59
CA LEU A 87 -16.46 0.14 6.92
C LEU A 87 -17.19 1.39 7.44
N SER A 88 -16.55 2.55 7.34
CA SER A 88 -17.13 3.83 7.77
C SER A 88 -18.48 4.09 7.07
N ARG A 89 -18.56 3.85 5.77
CA ARG A 89 -19.82 4.01 5.00
C ARG A 89 -20.89 3.01 5.35
N ALA A 90 -20.49 1.82 5.77
CA ALA A 90 -21.42 0.82 6.30
C ALA A 90 -21.82 1.10 7.76
N GLY A 91 -21.36 2.20 8.36
CA GLY A 91 -21.60 2.54 9.77
C GLY A 91 -20.89 1.59 10.74
N ARG A 92 -19.79 0.97 10.31
CA ARG A 92 -19.05 -0.04 11.09
C ARG A 92 -17.74 0.51 11.61
N THR A 93 -17.34 0.05 12.79
CA THR A 93 -16.03 0.36 13.38
C THR A 93 -15.01 -0.73 13.06
N PRO A 94 -13.73 -0.40 12.86
CA PRO A 94 -12.68 -1.40 12.63
C PRO A 94 -12.64 -2.52 13.68
N GLN A 95 -12.83 -2.17 14.96
CA GLN A 95 -12.66 -3.07 16.10
C GLN A 95 -13.70 -4.18 16.15
N THR A 96 -14.89 -3.94 15.60
CA THR A 96 -16.00 -4.89 15.56
C THR A 96 -16.18 -5.55 14.19
N SER A 97 -15.29 -5.26 13.24
CA SER A 97 -15.43 -5.73 11.86
C SER A 97 -14.65 -7.01 11.61
N ARG A 98 -15.27 -7.96 10.90
CA ARG A 98 -14.62 -9.18 10.40
C ARG A 98 -14.10 -8.95 8.99
N VAL A 99 -12.80 -9.12 8.81
CA VAL A 99 -12.11 -8.92 7.53
C VAL A 99 -11.49 -10.22 7.08
N VAL A 100 -11.75 -10.60 5.82
CA VAL A 100 -11.08 -11.73 5.18
C VAL A 100 -10.03 -11.19 4.23
N VAL A 101 -8.78 -11.65 4.37
CA VAL A 101 -7.70 -11.38 3.42
C VAL A 101 -7.47 -12.63 2.59
N ALA A 102 -7.98 -12.62 1.36
CA ALA A 102 -7.78 -13.71 0.40
C ALA A 102 -6.48 -13.49 -0.37
N GLY A 103 -5.65 -14.53 -0.44
CA GLY A 103 -4.28 -14.45 -0.97
C GLY A 103 -3.31 -13.79 0.01
N ALA A 104 -3.50 -13.91 1.32
CA ALA A 104 -2.69 -13.19 2.31
C ALA A 104 -1.18 -13.44 2.18
N GLY A 105 -0.76 -14.60 1.66
CA GLY A 105 0.65 -14.91 1.40
C GLY A 105 1.32 -14.03 0.34
N THR A 106 0.56 -13.33 -0.51
CA THR A 106 1.13 -12.43 -1.54
C THR A 106 1.49 -11.06 -0.99
N MET A 107 0.92 -10.64 0.14
CA MET A 107 1.22 -9.35 0.78
C MET A 107 1.22 -9.48 2.31
N PRO A 108 2.25 -10.13 2.90
CA PRO A 108 2.30 -10.36 4.35
C PRO A 108 2.27 -9.07 5.19
N LEU A 109 2.76 -7.96 4.64
CA LEU A 109 2.83 -6.67 5.33
C LEU A 109 1.46 -6.01 5.55
N LEU A 110 0.40 -6.48 4.88
CA LEU A 110 -0.94 -5.93 5.03
C LEU A 110 -1.49 -6.17 6.44
N ASN A 111 -1.31 -7.37 7.00
CA ASN A 111 -1.87 -7.74 8.30
C ASN A 111 -1.41 -6.81 9.45
N PRO A 112 -0.12 -6.50 9.61
CA PRO A 112 0.34 -5.52 10.59
C PRO A 112 -0.33 -4.14 10.45
N VAL A 113 -0.55 -3.66 9.22
CA VAL A 113 -1.21 -2.37 8.98
C VAL A 113 -2.70 -2.45 9.37
N LEU A 114 -3.39 -3.54 9.04
CA LEU A 114 -4.78 -3.76 9.43
C LEU A 114 -4.96 -3.86 10.96
N LEU A 115 -4.05 -4.55 11.65
CA LEU A 115 -4.04 -4.61 13.11
C LEU A 115 -3.85 -3.22 13.72
N THR A 116 -2.94 -2.43 13.15
CA THR A 116 -2.69 -1.04 13.56
C THR A 116 -3.91 -0.14 13.31
N ALA A 117 -4.65 -0.40 12.24
CA ALA A 117 -5.95 0.23 11.96
C ALA A 117 -7.08 -0.21 12.91
N GLY A 118 -6.80 -1.13 13.84
CA GLY A 118 -7.74 -1.59 14.85
C GLY A 118 -8.61 -2.76 14.43
N ILE A 119 -8.34 -3.41 13.29
CA ILE A 119 -9.04 -4.62 12.86
C ILE A 119 -8.59 -5.79 13.73
N ARG A 120 -9.51 -6.41 14.47
CA ARG A 120 -9.20 -7.49 15.42
C ARG A 120 -9.57 -8.88 14.91
N ASP A 121 -10.60 -8.99 14.08
CA ASP A 121 -11.04 -10.26 13.49
C ASP A 121 -10.58 -10.31 12.03
N ILE A 122 -9.33 -10.77 11.83
CA ILE A 122 -8.72 -10.97 10.51
C ILE A 122 -8.63 -12.47 10.24
N THR A 123 -9.31 -12.93 9.20
CA THR A 123 -9.18 -14.29 8.68
C THR A 123 -8.35 -14.28 7.40
N THR A 124 -7.22 -14.96 7.39
CA THR A 124 -6.41 -15.14 6.18
C THR A 124 -6.85 -16.39 5.42
N TRP A 125 -6.87 -16.30 4.10
CA TRP A 125 -7.14 -17.42 3.21
C TRP A 125 -6.16 -17.44 2.06
N ASN A 126 -5.70 -18.60 1.62
CA ASN A 126 -4.87 -18.77 0.44
C ASN A 126 -5.50 -19.79 -0.53
N PRO A 127 -5.16 -19.76 -1.82
CA PRO A 127 -5.68 -20.72 -2.79
C PRO A 127 -5.46 -22.20 -2.42
N ALA A 128 -4.41 -22.50 -1.65
CA ALA A 128 -4.15 -23.84 -1.12
C ALA A 128 -5.24 -24.34 -0.15
N ASP A 129 -5.93 -23.41 0.54
CA ASP A 129 -7.00 -23.74 1.50
C ASP A 129 -8.33 -24.07 0.80
N ALA A 130 -8.45 -23.79 -0.51
CA ALA A 130 -9.71 -23.80 -1.24
C ALA A 130 -10.45 -25.15 -1.19
N LEU A 131 -9.73 -26.26 -1.15
CA LEU A 131 -10.29 -27.61 -1.14
C LEU A 131 -11.02 -27.92 0.18
N ALA A 132 -10.44 -27.52 1.32
CA ALA A 132 -11.02 -27.76 2.64
C ALA A 132 -11.97 -26.63 3.06
N PHE A 133 -11.62 -25.38 2.72
CA PHE A 133 -12.32 -24.18 3.13
C PHE A 133 -12.55 -23.26 1.93
N PRO A 134 -13.66 -23.43 1.19
CA PRO A 134 -13.98 -22.55 0.07
C PRO A 134 -14.14 -21.10 0.52
N LEU A 135 -13.51 -20.15 -0.18
CA LEU A 135 -13.52 -18.72 0.18
C LEU A 135 -14.93 -18.16 0.40
N ARG A 136 -15.91 -18.58 -0.42
CA ARG A 136 -17.32 -18.17 -0.26
C ARG A 136 -17.89 -18.46 1.12
N ARG A 137 -17.47 -19.57 1.75
CA ARG A 137 -17.96 -20.00 3.06
C ARG A 137 -17.31 -19.19 4.17
N ILE A 138 -16.02 -18.91 4.03
CA ILE A 138 -15.27 -18.06 4.97
C ILE A 138 -15.78 -16.62 4.92
N ALA A 139 -16.03 -16.10 3.73
CA ALA A 139 -16.47 -14.74 3.50
C ALA A 139 -17.95 -14.48 3.82
N ALA A 140 -18.76 -15.52 4.06
CA ALA A 140 -20.21 -15.40 4.21
C ALA A 140 -20.64 -14.45 5.34
N ASN A 141 -19.86 -14.40 6.42
CA ASN A 141 -20.13 -13.55 7.60
C ASN A 141 -19.08 -12.45 7.76
N ALA A 142 -18.32 -12.13 6.71
CA ALA A 142 -17.36 -11.04 6.74
C ALA A 142 -18.07 -9.70 6.51
N ASP A 143 -17.50 -8.64 7.05
CA ASP A 143 -17.91 -7.27 6.72
C ASP A 143 -17.18 -6.78 5.47
N ALA A 144 -15.94 -7.24 5.28
CA ALA A 144 -15.14 -6.94 4.10
C ALA A 144 -14.23 -8.11 3.69
N VAL A 145 -13.94 -8.18 2.39
CA VAL A 145 -12.97 -9.11 1.79
C VAL A 145 -11.95 -8.30 1.00
N ILE A 146 -10.67 -8.38 1.40
CA ILE A 146 -9.55 -7.91 0.58
C ILE A 146 -9.08 -9.08 -0.27
N ASN A 147 -9.26 -8.96 -1.59
CA ASN A 147 -8.98 -10.04 -2.53
C ASN A 147 -7.68 -9.79 -3.31
N LEU A 148 -6.60 -10.45 -2.90
CA LEU A 148 -5.27 -10.36 -3.51
C LEU A 148 -4.98 -11.46 -4.56
N VAL A 149 -5.92 -12.37 -4.82
CA VAL A 149 -5.70 -13.56 -5.67
C VAL A 149 -5.72 -13.24 -7.18
N GLY A 150 -5.97 -11.98 -7.56
CA GLY A 150 -6.02 -11.53 -8.96
C GLY A 150 -7.43 -11.55 -9.57
N GLY A 151 -7.66 -10.68 -10.55
CA GLY A 151 -8.98 -10.19 -10.98
C GLY A 151 -9.96 -11.19 -11.61
N GLY A 152 -11.24 -10.99 -11.27
CA GLY A 152 -12.26 -10.79 -12.31
C GLY A 152 -13.31 -11.88 -12.54
N GLY A 153 -13.07 -13.15 -12.22
CA GLY A 153 -13.95 -14.21 -12.78
C GLY A 153 -14.62 -15.18 -11.81
N ARG A 154 -13.99 -15.54 -10.69
CA ARG A 154 -14.45 -16.70 -9.90
C ARG A 154 -15.28 -16.35 -8.67
N PHE A 155 -15.37 -15.06 -8.39
CA PHE A 155 -15.82 -14.52 -7.13
C PHE A 155 -16.44 -13.13 -7.36
N ALA A 156 -17.46 -13.08 -8.23
CA ALA A 156 -18.22 -11.86 -8.47
C ALA A 156 -19.16 -11.63 -7.28
N TRP A 157 -18.71 -10.83 -6.30
CA TRP A 157 -19.61 -10.27 -5.30
C TRP A 157 -20.28 -9.01 -5.87
N PRO A 158 -21.56 -8.78 -5.57
CA PRO A 158 -22.21 -7.54 -5.95
C PRO A 158 -21.47 -6.35 -5.34
N ARG A 159 -21.17 -5.31 -6.13
CA ARG A 159 -20.41 -4.10 -5.72
C ARG A 159 -21.07 -3.31 -4.57
N HIS A 160 -22.31 -3.64 -4.22
CA HIS A 160 -23.11 -2.96 -3.20
C HIS A 160 -23.74 -3.92 -2.17
N ALA A 161 -23.31 -5.18 -2.14
CA ALA A 161 -23.77 -6.14 -1.14
C ALA A 161 -22.66 -6.44 -0.12
N ALA A 162 -23.05 -6.81 1.10
CA ALA A 162 -22.12 -7.37 2.06
C ALA A 162 -21.65 -8.76 1.60
N PRO A 163 -20.36 -9.11 1.79
CA PRO A 163 -19.28 -8.26 2.30
C PRO A 163 -18.79 -7.23 1.26
N ALA A 164 -18.27 -6.10 1.73
CA ALA A 164 -17.57 -5.15 0.86
C ALA A 164 -16.32 -5.82 0.26
N VAL A 165 -16.20 -5.85 -1.06
CA VAL A 165 -15.04 -6.46 -1.73
C VAL A 165 -14.08 -5.38 -2.21
N ILE A 166 -12.81 -5.56 -1.85
CA ILE A 166 -11.70 -4.67 -2.17
C ILE A 166 -10.71 -5.46 -3.02
N VAL A 167 -10.43 -4.94 -4.21
CA VAL A 167 -9.49 -5.56 -5.15
C VAL A 167 -8.42 -4.52 -5.46
N PRO A 168 -7.12 -4.87 -5.36
CA PRO A 168 -6.04 -3.94 -5.68
C PRO A 168 -6.09 -3.56 -7.17
N ASP A 169 -5.97 -2.27 -7.44
CA ASP A 169 -5.66 -1.73 -8.75
C ASP A 169 -4.14 -1.46 -8.82
N PRO A 170 -3.34 -2.33 -9.46
CA PRO A 170 -1.89 -2.21 -9.49
C PRO A 170 -1.40 -0.99 -10.28
N ALA A 171 -2.26 -0.33 -11.06
CA ALA A 171 -1.92 0.87 -11.81
C ALA A 171 -2.23 2.17 -11.06
N ARG A 172 -3.11 2.13 -10.05
CA ARG A 172 -3.57 3.30 -9.30
C ARG A 172 -3.15 3.26 -7.83
N ASP A 173 -3.40 2.15 -7.14
CA ASP A 173 -3.32 2.08 -5.69
C ASP A 173 -1.93 2.41 -5.13
N PRO A 174 -0.82 1.92 -5.72
CA PRO A 174 0.52 2.28 -5.24
C PRO A 174 0.85 3.77 -5.38
N THR A 175 0.15 4.50 -6.24
CA THR A 175 0.47 5.89 -6.58
C THR A 175 -0.27 6.92 -5.74
N LEU A 176 -1.29 6.52 -4.97
CA LEU A 176 -2.15 7.46 -4.23
C LEU A 176 -1.44 8.11 -3.04
N ALA A 177 -0.74 7.32 -2.23
CA ALA A 177 -0.01 7.83 -1.06
C ALA A 177 1.45 8.19 -1.36
N LEU A 178 1.97 7.73 -2.50
CA LEU A 178 3.41 7.74 -2.77
C LEU A 178 4.03 9.15 -2.73
N PRO A 179 3.49 10.18 -3.42
CA PRO A 179 4.13 11.49 -3.44
C PRO A 179 4.22 12.10 -2.04
N GLY A 180 3.12 12.06 -1.27
CA GLY A 180 3.08 12.63 0.08
C GLY A 180 3.96 11.86 1.08
N LEU A 181 3.96 10.53 0.99
CA LEU A 181 4.81 9.70 1.84
C LEU A 181 6.29 9.92 1.55
N LEU A 182 6.69 10.01 0.27
CA LEU A 182 8.07 10.33 -0.11
C LEU A 182 8.47 11.72 0.39
N HIS A 183 7.59 12.73 0.22
CA HIS A 183 7.84 14.07 0.73
C HIS A 183 8.15 14.04 2.24
N ALA A 184 7.32 13.38 3.04
CA ALA A 184 7.54 13.23 4.47
C ALA A 184 8.85 12.49 4.78
N LEU A 185 9.13 11.36 4.12
CA LEU A 185 10.33 10.56 4.39
C LEU A 185 11.63 11.29 4.03
N THR A 186 11.65 12.11 2.97
CA THR A 186 12.84 12.90 2.62
C THR A 186 13.19 13.97 3.66
N GLN A 187 12.21 14.39 4.48
CA GLN A 187 12.41 15.33 5.59
C GLN A 187 12.88 14.62 6.87
N HIS A 188 12.84 13.29 6.92
CA HIS A 188 13.18 12.49 8.11
C HIS A 188 14.24 11.43 7.76
N PRO A 189 15.52 11.83 7.68
CA PRO A 189 16.62 10.88 7.51
C PRO A 189 16.58 9.80 8.60
N HIS A 190 16.98 8.58 8.26
CA HIS A 190 16.93 7.41 9.16
C HIS A 190 15.52 6.94 9.58
N ALA A 191 14.44 7.60 9.13
CA ALA A 191 13.09 7.11 9.37
C ALA A 191 12.87 5.71 8.77
N ARG A 192 12.10 4.90 9.48
CA ARG A 192 11.61 3.61 8.98
C ARG A 192 10.13 3.73 8.70
N LEU A 193 9.70 3.12 7.61
CA LEU A 193 8.27 2.97 7.35
C LEU A 193 7.71 1.90 8.29
N THR A 194 6.88 2.33 9.24
CA THR A 194 6.23 1.44 10.21
C THR A 194 4.74 1.27 9.88
N PRO A 195 4.08 0.23 10.41
CA PRO A 195 2.63 0.08 10.30
C PRO A 195 1.84 1.30 10.78
N ASP A 196 2.35 2.03 11.79
CA ASP A 196 1.74 3.28 12.29
C ASP A 196 1.75 4.39 11.23
N VAL A 197 2.86 4.56 10.51
CA VAL A 197 2.96 5.53 9.41
C VAL A 197 2.06 5.11 8.24
N GLN A 198 2.06 3.82 7.89
CA GLN A 198 1.19 3.30 6.83
C GLN A 198 -0.29 3.49 7.16
N HIS A 199 -0.69 3.22 8.41
CA HIS A 199 -2.05 3.46 8.87
C HIS A 199 -2.41 4.96 8.84
N ALA A 200 -1.51 5.86 9.27
CA ALA A 200 -1.76 7.30 9.20
C ALA A 200 -2.00 7.77 7.75
N CYS A 201 -1.19 7.31 6.80
CA CYS A 201 -1.43 7.57 5.38
C CYS A 201 -2.76 6.99 4.90
N ALA A 202 -3.15 5.81 5.39
CA ALA A 202 -4.42 5.18 5.02
C ALA A 202 -5.62 6.00 5.53
N VAL A 203 -5.52 6.58 6.73
CA VAL A 203 -6.53 7.50 7.26
C VAL A 203 -6.63 8.76 6.39
N ALA A 204 -5.50 9.35 5.96
CA ALA A 204 -5.51 10.49 5.05
C ALA A 204 -6.22 10.18 3.72
N LEU A 205 -5.89 9.04 3.09
CA LEU A 205 -6.57 8.59 1.87
C LEU A 205 -8.07 8.37 2.09
N SER A 206 -8.45 7.74 3.20
CA SER A 206 -9.87 7.46 3.51
C SER A 206 -10.66 8.75 3.72
N ALA A 207 -10.09 9.72 4.45
CA ALA A 207 -10.70 11.02 4.69
C ALA A 207 -10.86 11.85 3.39
N ALA A 208 -9.91 11.72 2.46
CA ALA A 208 -9.96 12.39 1.16
C ALA A 208 -10.84 11.67 0.12
N THR A 209 -11.40 10.50 0.45
CA THR A 209 -12.12 9.68 -0.54
C THR A 209 -13.51 10.29 -0.87
N PRO A 210 -13.80 10.61 -2.15
CA PRO A 210 -15.10 11.16 -2.54
C PRO A 210 -16.26 10.20 -2.27
N PRO A 211 -17.48 10.71 -1.98
CA PRO A 211 -18.68 9.89 -1.82
C PRO A 211 -18.89 8.94 -3.01
N GLY A 212 -19.27 7.70 -2.73
CA GLY A 212 -19.48 6.66 -3.75
C GLY A 212 -18.22 5.92 -4.21
N GLU A 213 -17.02 6.40 -3.88
CA GLU A 213 -15.75 5.76 -4.29
C GLU A 213 -15.05 5.05 -3.12
N GLN A 214 -14.37 3.92 -3.31
CA GLN A 214 -13.62 3.29 -2.19
C GLN A 214 -12.29 3.98 -1.90
N LEU A 215 -11.73 4.67 -2.90
CA LEU A 215 -10.45 5.39 -2.85
C LEU A 215 -10.51 6.61 -3.76
N PRO A 216 -9.65 7.62 -3.56
CA PRO A 216 -9.47 8.70 -4.53
C PRO A 216 -9.05 8.14 -5.90
N ARG A 217 -9.48 8.78 -6.99
CA ARG A 217 -9.16 8.31 -8.35
C ARG A 217 -7.70 8.46 -8.74
N ARG A 218 -7.06 9.53 -8.25
CA ARG A 218 -5.67 9.89 -8.55
C ARG A 218 -5.10 10.71 -7.39
N ALA A 219 -3.77 10.79 -7.33
CA ALA A 219 -3.11 11.81 -6.52
C ALA A 219 -3.31 13.21 -7.14
N ASP A 220 -3.45 14.19 -6.27
CA ASP A 220 -3.39 15.62 -6.57
C ASP A 220 -2.63 16.35 -5.44
N ASP A 221 -2.38 17.64 -5.61
CA ASP A 221 -1.61 18.45 -4.65
C ASP A 221 -2.25 18.46 -3.25
N THR A 222 -3.57 18.40 -3.16
CA THR A 222 -4.28 18.44 -1.87
C THR A 222 -4.12 17.11 -1.15
N LEU A 223 -4.33 16.00 -1.86
CA LEU A 223 -4.12 14.66 -1.31
C LEU A 223 -2.66 14.45 -0.91
N THR A 224 -1.73 14.89 -1.76
CA THR A 224 -0.29 14.78 -1.52
C THR A 224 0.11 15.48 -0.23
N ARG A 225 -0.38 16.71 -0.02
CA ARG A 225 -0.12 17.47 1.22
C ARG A 225 -0.71 16.78 2.44
N GLN A 226 -1.97 16.33 2.36
CA GLN A 226 -2.63 15.67 3.47
C GLN A 226 -1.93 14.36 3.87
N VAL A 227 -1.49 13.57 2.90
CA VAL A 227 -0.71 12.35 3.16
C VAL A 227 0.64 12.69 3.80
N ALA A 228 1.33 13.74 3.32
CA ALA A 228 2.61 14.17 3.89
C ALA A 228 2.48 14.63 5.36
N GLU A 229 1.42 15.38 5.69
CA GLU A 229 1.12 15.83 7.05
C GLU A 229 0.90 14.63 8.00
N PHE A 230 0.00 13.71 7.62
CA PHE A 230 -0.29 12.53 8.43
C PHE A 230 0.93 11.61 8.61
N ALA A 231 1.73 11.44 7.55
CA ALA A 231 2.96 10.67 7.62
C ALA A 231 3.98 11.33 8.56
N THR A 232 4.16 12.65 8.47
CA THR A 232 5.08 13.42 9.32
C THR A 232 4.68 13.33 10.79
N ASP A 233 3.40 13.49 11.11
CA ASP A 233 2.89 13.36 12.48
C ASP A 233 3.08 11.94 13.05
N ALA A 234 2.94 10.91 12.22
CA ALA A 234 3.20 9.54 12.62
C ALA A 234 4.70 9.28 12.85
N LEU A 235 5.57 9.81 12.00
CA LEU A 235 7.03 9.72 12.12
C LEU A 235 7.52 10.38 13.41
N HIS A 236 7.02 11.57 13.75
CA HIS A 236 7.36 12.26 15.00
C HIS A 236 6.92 11.46 16.24
N ARG A 237 5.73 10.87 16.23
CA ARG A 237 5.25 10.02 17.33
C ARG A 237 6.07 8.74 17.49
N GLY A 238 6.55 8.17 16.38
CA GLY A 238 7.42 6.99 16.39
C GLY A 238 8.82 7.29 16.93
N ALA A 239 9.37 8.47 16.63
CA ALA A 239 10.68 8.90 17.13
C ALA A 239 10.70 9.21 18.64
N ALA A 240 9.53 9.48 19.24
CA ALA A 240 9.38 9.76 20.67
C ALA A 240 9.21 8.51 21.55
N ARG A 241 9.23 7.29 20.97
CA ARG A 241 9.10 6.00 21.66
C ARG A 241 10.42 5.25 21.67
#